data_AF-X1H1F8-F1
#
_entry.id   AF-X1H1F8-F1
#
_cell.length_a   1.000
_cell.length_b   1.000
_cell.length_c   1.000
_cell.angle_alpha   90.00
_cell.angle_beta   90.00
_cell.angle_gamma   90.00
#
_symmetry.space_group_name_H-M   'P 1'
#
loop_
_entity.id
_entity.type
_entity.pdbx_description
1 polymer ?
#
loop_
_entity_poly.entity_id
_entity_poly.type
_entity_poly.pdbx_seq_one_letter_code
_entity_poly.pdbx_strand_id
1 'polypeptide(L)' 'PIQARDAGPAIIDETVERGVDLILMGVRYKRRFGQFSLGNVVPYVLKNAPCRVILYHQYIT' A
#
# COMPACT_ATOMS: atom_id res chain seq x y z
N PRO A 1 6.81 8.68 -21.00
CA PRO A 1 5.36 8.55 -20.73
C PRO A 1 5.13 7.63 -19.52
N ILE A 2 5.01 8.25 -18.34
CA ILE A 2 4.61 7.63 -17.07
C ILE A 2 3.15 7.21 -17.22
N GLN A 3 2.92 6.11 -17.92
CA GLN A 3 1.60 5.48 -17.97
C GLN A 3 1.35 4.95 -16.57
N ALA A 4 0.37 5.57 -15.93
CA ALA A 4 -0.12 5.28 -14.60
C ALA A 4 -0.34 3.78 -14.40
N ARG A 5 0.67 3.08 -13.90
CA ARG A 5 0.44 1.80 -13.24
C ARG A 5 -0.25 2.16 -11.94
N ASP A 6 -1.41 1.55 -11.69
CA ASP A 6 -2.05 1.67 -10.38
C ASP A 6 -1.00 1.39 -9.29
N ALA A 7 -0.99 2.22 -8.25
CA ALA A 7 0.09 2.20 -7.25
C ALA A 7 0.27 0.82 -6.61
N GLY A 8 -0.82 0.06 -6.45
CA GLY A 8 -0.78 -1.31 -5.93
C GLY A 8 0.10 -2.24 -6.77
N PRO A 9 -0.28 -2.53 -8.04
CA PRO A 9 0.54 -3.32 -8.95
C PRO A 9 1.99 -2.85 -9.06
N ALA A 10 2.22 -1.53 -9.14
CA ALA A 10 3.57 -0.98 -9.24
C ALA A 10 4.44 -1.33 -8.02
N ILE A 11 3.87 -1.24 -6.81
CA ILE A 11 4.59 -1.63 -5.58
C ILE A 11 4.91 -3.13 -5.56
N ILE A 12 3.97 -3.98 -6.01
CA ILE A 12 4.18 -5.44 -6.05
C ILE A 12 5.28 -5.82 -7.02
N ASP A 13 5.24 -5.28 -8.25
CA ASP A 13 6.23 -5.59 -9.27
C ASP A 13 7.64 -5.19 -8.82
N GLU A 14 7.79 -3.98 -8.24
CA GLU A 14 9.07 -3.51 -7.71
C GLU A 14 9.59 -4.40 -6.58
N THR A 15 8.69 -4.90 -5.73
CA THR A 15 9.03 -5.79 -4.60
C THR A 15 9.58 -7.11 -5.11
N VAL A 16 8.96 -7.68 -6.15
CA VAL A 16 9.41 -8.92 -6.80
C VAL A 16 10.73 -8.70 -7.51
N GLU A 17 10.84 -7.62 -8.30
CA GLU A 17 12.04 -7.32 -9.09
C GLU A 17 13.28 -7.11 -8.22
N ARG A 18 13.12 -6.48 -7.06
CA ARG A 18 14.24 -6.21 -6.14
C ARG A 18 14.43 -7.24 -5.03
N GLY A 19 13.55 -8.23 -4.90
CA GLY A 19 13.60 -9.19 -3.80
C GLY A 19 13.46 -8.53 -2.42
N VAL A 20 12.51 -7.60 -2.27
CA VAL A 20 12.31 -6.85 -1.02
C VAL A 20 11.64 -7.72 0.05
N ASP A 21 12.23 -7.75 1.24
CA ASP A 21 11.72 -8.54 2.38
C ASP A 21 10.65 -7.84 3.25
N LEU A 22 10.49 -6.51 3.08
CA LEU A 22 9.55 -5.70 3.86
C LEU A 22 9.05 -4.47 3.09
N ILE A 23 7.73 -4.29 3.06
CA ILE A 23 7.08 -3.05 2.63
C ILE A 23 6.59 -2.28 3.87
N LEU A 24 7.02 -1.01 3.99
CA LEU A 24 6.50 -0.07 4.99
C LEU A 24 5.56 0.92 4.31
N MET A 25 4.28 0.93 4.71
CA MET A 25 3.29 1.87 4.18
C MET A 25 2.75 2.80 5.26
N GLY A 26 2.89 4.10 5.03
CA GLY A 26 2.20 5.12 5.81
C GLY A 26 0.70 5.14 5.48
N VAL A 27 -0.15 5.04 6.50
CA VAL A 27 -1.61 5.12 6.35
C VAL A 27 -2.17 6.24 7.19
N ARG A 28 -3.05 7.05 6.60
CA ARG A 28 -3.85 8.03 7.35
C ARG A 28 -5.18 7.39 7.74
N TYR A 29 -5.74 7.79 8.87
CA TYR A 29 -7.13 7.45 9.17
C TYR A 29 -8.05 8.12 8.13
N LYS A 30 -8.61 7.32 7.23
CA LYS A 30 -9.57 7.77 6.22
C LYS A 30 -10.93 7.17 6.52
N ARG A 31 -11.99 7.96 6.26
CA ARG A 31 -13.37 7.49 6.26
C ARG A 31 -13.95 7.53 4.86
N ARG A 32 -14.70 6.50 4.49
CA ARG A 32 -15.51 6.43 3.27
C ARG A 32 -16.92 5.99 3.69
N PHE A 33 -17.94 6.77 3.32
CA PHE A 33 -19.32 6.52 3.75
C PHE A 33 -19.48 6.38 5.28
N GLY A 34 -18.77 7.21 6.06
CA GLY A 34 -18.82 7.22 7.52
C GLY A 34 -18.05 6.09 8.21
N GLN A 35 -17.56 5.09 7.47
CA GLN A 35 -16.80 3.97 8.00
C GLN A 35 -15.30 4.12 7.71
N PHE A 36 -14.48 3.53 8.57
CA PHE A 36 -13.04 3.46 8.33
C PHE A 36 -12.74 2.77 7.00
N SER A 37 -11.76 3.30 6.26
CA SER A 37 -11.34 2.74 4.98
C SER A 37 -9.83 2.87 4.81
N LEU A 38 -9.19 1.78 4.36
CA LEU A 38 -7.78 1.78 3.96
C LEU A 38 -7.59 2.21 2.48
N GLY A 39 -8.65 2.62 1.79
CA GLY A 39 -8.65 2.86 0.35
C GLY A 39 -8.45 1.58 -0.44
N ASN A 40 -7.96 1.70 -1.68
CA ASN A 40 -7.81 0.55 -2.59
C ASN A 40 -6.37 0.01 -2.65
N VAL A 41 -5.36 0.87 -2.42
CA VAL A 41 -3.94 0.48 -2.54
C VAL A 41 -3.50 -0.40 -1.38
N VAL A 42 -3.83 -0.01 -0.13
CA VAL A 42 -3.38 -0.75 1.05
C VAL A 42 -3.94 -2.18 1.07
N PRO A 43 -5.25 -2.43 0.86
CA PRO A 43 -5.76 -3.81 0.77
C PRO A 43 -5.15 -4.59 -0.40
N TYR A 44 -4.89 -3.94 -1.53
CA TYR A 44 -4.25 -4.59 -2.67
C TYR A 44 -2.83 -5.06 -2.33
N VAL A 45 -2.01 -4.18 -1.73
CA VAL A 45 -0.64 -4.53 -1.35
C VAL A 45 -0.63 -5.61 -0.27
N LEU A 46 -1.47 -5.48 0.76
CA LEU A 46 -1.59 -6.52 1.81
C LEU A 46 -1.98 -7.89 1.25
N LYS A 47 -2.82 -7.93 0.20
CA LYS A 47 -3.27 -9.18 -0.41
C LYS A 47 -2.21 -9.83 -1.30
N ASN A 48 -1.41 -9.04 -2.01
CA ASN A 48 -0.55 -9.53 -3.09
C ASN A 48 0.95 -9.49 -2.78
N ALA A 49 1.38 -8.86 -1.68
CA ALA A 49 2.80 -8.77 -1.34
C ALA A 49 3.39 -10.17 -1.08
N PRO A 50 4.53 -10.52 -1.71
CA PRO A 50 5.25 -11.77 -1.43
C PRO A 50 6.05 -11.71 -0.11
N CYS A 51 6.01 -10.57 0.59
CA CYS A 51 6.80 -10.29 1.77
C CYS A 51 5.96 -9.62 2.87
N ARG A 52 6.60 -9.32 4.01
CA ARG A 52 5.92 -8.69 5.14
C ARG A 52 5.51 -7.27 4.79
N VAL A 53 4.35 -6.86 5.29
CA VAL A 53 3.84 -5.49 5.13
C VAL A 53 3.52 -4.91 6.50
N ILE A 54 4.09 -3.74 6.80
CA ILE A 54 3.79 -2.98 8.02
C ILE A 54 3.04 -1.72 7.64
N LEU A 55 1.88 -1.52 8.27
CA LEU A 55 1.13 -0.27 8.18
C LEU A 55 1.51 0.62 9.35
N TYR A 56 2.02 1.81 9.03
CA TYR A 56 2.34 2.82 10.02
C TYR A 56 1.27 3.92 9.99
N HIS A 57 0.55 4.08 11.10
CA HIS A 57 -0.44 5.15 11.21
C HIS A 57 0.27 6.51 11.25
N GLN A 58 0.07 7.31 10.21
CA GLN A 58 0.59 8.66 10.15
C GLN A 58 -0.27 9.56 11.04
N TYR A 59 0.27 9.93 12.20
CA TYR A 59 -0.28 11.02 13.01
C TYR A 59 -0.23 12.30 12.17
N ILE A 60 -1.38 12.95 12.03
CA ILE A 60 -1.48 14.29 11.44
C ILE A 60 -1.59 15.23 12.64
N THR A 61 -0.54 16.02 12.87
CA THR A 61 -0.57 17.17 13.79
C THR A 61 -1.29 18.33 13.15
#